data_AF-A0A952RCG0-F1
#
_entry.id   AF-A0A952RCG0-F1
#
_cell.length_a   1.000
_cell.length_b   1.000
_cell.length_c   1.000
_cell.angle_alpha   90.00
_cell.angle_beta   90.00
_cell.angle_gamma   90.00
#
_symmetry.space_group_name_H-M   'P 1'
#
loop_
_entity.id
_entity.type
_entity.pdbx_description
1 polymer ?
#
loop_
_entity_poly.entity_id
_entity_poly.type
_entity_poly.pdbx_seq_one_letter_code
_entity_poly.pdbx_strand_id
1 'polypeptide(L)'
;MKTVAQIAAEFDRAFAEPAVLDRGRGAPALAIRAGGARYVVPLAALSVVGRSPKIVPLPGGGAAQLGLAGIRGSLVVVLSLPALLGRANGTHGWIATPAARRGLALAFDELEGQLLLEPGEEPAELLDLAALLARGGIAT
;
A
#
# COMPACT_ATOMS: atom_id res chain seq x y z
N MET A 1 -14.87 37.88 6.02
CA MET A 1 -15.31 36.60 6.64
C MET A 1 -16.35 35.98 5.74
N LYS A 2 -16.17 34.73 5.31
CA LYS A 2 -17.21 33.97 4.59
C LYS A 2 -18.30 33.55 5.58
N THR A 3 -19.56 33.61 5.19
CA THR A 3 -20.69 33.13 6.01
C THR A 3 -20.84 31.62 5.92
N VAL A 4 -21.52 31.01 6.89
CA VAL A 4 -21.74 29.55 6.94
C VAL A 4 -22.41 29.02 5.65
N ALA A 5 -23.38 29.76 5.11
CA ALA A 5 -24.05 29.41 3.86
C ALA A 5 -23.10 29.44 2.65
N GLN A 6 -22.13 30.36 2.63
CA GLN A 6 -21.12 30.44 1.58
C GLN A 6 -20.15 29.26 1.64
N ILE A 7 -19.77 28.83 2.85
CA ILE A 7 -18.91 27.66 3.04
C ILE A 7 -19.63 26.38 2.63
N ALA A 8 -20.91 26.23 3.00
CA ALA A 8 -21.73 25.07 2.62
C ALA A 8 -21.89 24.98 1.09
N ALA A 9 -22.25 26.08 0.43
CA ALA A 9 -22.42 26.10 -1.03
C ALA A 9 -21.11 25.88 -1.82
N GLU A 10 -19.95 26.21 -1.23
CA GLU A 10 -18.64 25.95 -1.81
C GLU A 10 -18.26 24.48 -1.65
N PHE A 11 -18.58 23.88 -0.49
CA PHE A 11 -18.42 22.46 -0.23
C PHE A 11 -19.32 21.60 -1.14
N ASP A 12 -20.62 21.89 -1.19
CA ASP A 12 -21.58 21.16 -2.00
C ASP A 12 -21.17 21.18 -3.48
N ARG A 13 -20.63 22.30 -3.97
CA ARG A 13 -20.14 22.41 -5.35
C ARG A 13 -18.89 21.56 -5.59
N ALA A 14 -17.92 21.60 -4.69
CA ALA A 14 -16.71 20.79 -4.81
C ALA A 14 -17.01 19.27 -4.77
N PHE A 15 -18.09 18.86 -4.11
CA PHE A 15 -18.53 17.46 -4.04
C PHE A 15 -19.53 17.06 -5.14
N ALA A 16 -20.32 18.01 -5.67
CA ALA A 16 -21.29 17.76 -6.74
C ALA A 16 -20.68 17.80 -8.15
N GLU A 17 -19.53 18.48 -8.32
CA GLU A 17 -18.76 18.38 -9.55
C GLU A 17 -18.30 16.92 -9.73
N PRO A 18 -18.61 16.27 -10.88
CA PRO A 18 -18.11 14.94 -11.15
C PRO A 18 -16.59 14.98 -11.03
N ALA A 19 -16.02 14.19 -10.13
CA ALA A 19 -14.58 14.05 -10.02
C ALA A 19 -14.07 13.51 -11.36
N VAL A 20 -13.65 14.41 -12.24
CA VAL A 20 -12.89 14.06 -13.42
C VAL A 20 -11.60 13.51 -12.84
N LEU A 21 -11.41 12.19 -12.92
CA LEU A 21 -10.09 11.59 -12.75
C LEU A 21 -9.22 12.28 -13.79
N ASP A 22 -8.50 13.30 -13.36
CA ASP A 22 -7.65 14.12 -14.19
C ASP A 22 -6.55 13.20 -14.72
N ARG A 23 -6.80 12.61 -15.90
CA ARG A 23 -5.87 11.72 -16.60
C ARG A 23 -4.55 12.44 -16.96
N GLY A 24 -4.49 13.76 -16.79
CA GLY A 24 -3.28 14.58 -16.95
C GLY A 24 -2.56 14.92 -15.64
N ARG A 25 -3.18 14.72 -14.47
CA ARG A 25 -2.46 14.66 -13.19
C ARG A 25 -1.93 13.25 -13.04
N GLY A 26 -0.63 13.12 -12.80
CA GLY A 26 0.00 11.82 -12.59
C GLY A 26 -0.71 10.94 -11.54
N ALA A 27 -0.43 9.64 -11.55
CA ALA A 27 -1.05 8.71 -10.62
C ALA A 27 -0.39 8.80 -9.24
N PRO A 28 -1.15 8.95 -8.14
CA PRO A 28 -0.57 8.99 -6.80
C PRO A 28 0.07 7.64 -6.47
N ALA A 29 1.27 7.69 -5.91
CA ALA A 29 2.03 6.52 -5.49
C ALA A 29 2.75 6.80 -4.16
N LEU A 30 3.18 5.72 -3.49
CA LEU A 30 3.95 5.77 -2.27
C LEU A 30 5.38 5.33 -2.54
N ALA A 31 6.35 6.09 -2.03
CA ALA A 31 7.73 5.67 -1.92
C ALA A 31 7.93 4.94 -0.59
N ILE A 32 8.45 3.72 -0.66
CA ILE A 32 8.71 2.87 0.50
C ILE A 32 10.13 2.31 0.44
N ARG A 33 10.65 1.88 1.60
CA ARG A 33 11.86 1.07 1.69
C ARG A 33 11.54 -0.36 2.11
N ALA A 34 12.15 -1.31 1.41
CA ALA A 34 12.07 -2.73 1.73
C ALA A 34 13.41 -3.42 1.44
N GLY A 35 14.00 -4.06 2.45
CA GLY A 35 15.27 -4.77 2.31
C GLY A 35 16.42 -3.85 1.89
N GLY A 36 16.40 -2.61 2.37
CA GLY A 36 17.43 -1.60 2.10
C GLY A 36 17.34 -0.90 0.74
N ALA A 37 16.40 -1.27 -0.14
CA ALA A 37 16.14 -0.60 -1.41
C ALA A 37 14.84 0.20 -1.38
N ARG A 38 14.77 1.22 -2.24
CA ARG A 38 13.59 2.05 -2.45
C ARG A 38 12.69 1.38 -3.49
N TYR A 39 11.38 1.58 -3.33
CA TYR A 39 10.35 1.09 -4.23
C TYR A 39 9.22 2.09 -4.33
N VAL A 40 8.54 2.10 -5.49
CA VAL A 40 7.36 2.91 -5.70
C VAL A 40 6.15 2.01 -5.91
N VAL A 41 5.09 2.25 -5.14
CA VAL A 41 3.86 1.46 -5.19
C VAL A 41 2.69 2.38 -5.56
N PRO A 42 1.97 2.12 -6.66
CA PRO A 42 0.77 2.87 -7.01
C PRO A 42 -0.26 2.81 -5.88
N LEU A 43 -0.83 3.95 -5.50
CA LEU A 43 -1.81 3.98 -4.41
C LEU A 43 -3.07 3.18 -4.77
N ALA A 44 -3.43 3.12 -6.05
CA ALA A 44 -4.53 2.29 -6.57
C ALA A 44 -4.32 0.78 -6.35
N ALA A 45 -3.07 0.33 -6.17
CA ALA A 45 -2.76 -1.06 -5.87
C ALA A 45 -2.90 -1.40 -4.37
N LEU A 46 -3.20 -0.40 -3.52
CA LEU A 46 -3.25 -0.51 -2.07
C LEU A 46 -4.64 -0.13 -1.55
N SER A 47 -5.10 -0.83 -0.51
CA SER A 47 -6.37 -0.54 0.18
C SER A 47 -6.18 0.00 1.60
N VAL A 48 -5.08 -0.37 2.25
CA VAL A 48 -4.71 0.09 3.59
C VAL A 48 -3.20 0.27 3.63
N VAL A 49 -2.73 1.35 4.25
CA VAL A 49 -1.32 1.57 4.61
C VAL A 49 -1.27 2.14 6.02
N GLY A 50 -0.34 1.67 6.84
CA GLY A 50 -0.20 2.16 8.21
C GLY A 50 0.97 1.56 8.96
N ARG A 51 1.14 1.99 10.20
CA ARG A 51 2.12 1.39 11.11
C ARG A 51 1.81 -0.08 11.33
N SER A 52 2.87 -0.88 11.40
CA SER A 52 2.72 -2.31 11.62
C SER A 52 2.13 -2.59 13.00
N PRO A 53 0.96 -3.24 13.08
CA PRO A 53 0.43 -3.71 14.36
C PRO A 53 1.27 -4.90 14.86
N LYS A 54 0.98 -5.39 16.07
CA LYS A 54 1.60 -6.62 16.57
C LYS A 54 1.29 -7.78 15.62
N ILE A 55 2.34 -8.39 15.07
CA ILE A 55 2.25 -9.61 14.26
C ILE A 55 2.43 -10.82 15.18
N VAL A 56 1.47 -11.74 15.15
CA VAL A 56 1.51 -13.01 15.88
C VAL A 56 2.10 -14.09 14.96
N PRO A 57 3.30 -14.63 15.25
CA PRO A 57 3.91 -15.65 14.41
C PRO A 57 3.04 -16.90 14.30
N LEU A 58 3.02 -17.51 13.11
CA LEU A 58 2.34 -18.77 12.87
C LEU A 58 3.34 -19.93 12.85
N PRO A 59 3.07 -21.04 13.58
CA PRO A 59 3.92 -22.22 13.51
C PRO A 59 3.83 -22.84 12.10
N GLY A 60 4.98 -23.13 11.50
CA GLY A 60 5.07 -23.75 10.17
C GLY A 60 4.86 -22.80 8.98
N GLY A 61 4.91 -21.48 9.19
CA GLY A 61 4.85 -20.51 8.10
C GLY A 61 6.04 -20.59 7.14
N GLY A 62 5.82 -20.29 5.85
CA GLY A 62 6.89 -20.21 4.86
C GLY A 62 7.86 -19.05 5.12
N ALA A 63 9.01 -19.02 4.44
CA ALA A 63 10.08 -18.03 4.69
C ALA A 63 9.65 -16.56 4.57
N ALA A 64 8.62 -16.27 3.76
CA ALA A 64 8.06 -14.93 3.62
C ALA A 64 6.88 -14.65 4.57
N GLN A 65 6.36 -15.64 5.29
CA GLN A 65 5.19 -15.50 6.14
C GLN A 65 5.61 -15.10 7.57
N LEU A 66 5.29 -13.87 7.95
CA LEU A 66 5.59 -13.36 9.29
C LEU A 66 4.56 -13.83 10.33
N GLY A 67 3.30 -14.00 9.93
CA GLY A 67 2.24 -14.47 10.83
C GLY A 67 0.89 -13.84 10.54
N LEU A 68 0.14 -13.53 11.60
CA LEU A 68 -1.19 -12.92 11.54
C LEU A 68 -1.22 -11.56 12.24
N ALA A 69 -2.06 -10.65 11.76
CA ALA A 69 -2.34 -9.39 12.43
C ALA A 69 -3.80 -8.96 12.27
N GLY A 70 -4.29 -8.17 13.22
CA GLY A 70 -5.58 -7.50 13.11
C GLY A 70 -5.44 -6.14 12.42
N ILE A 71 -6.18 -5.93 11.32
CA ILE A 71 -6.26 -4.67 10.60
C ILE A 71 -7.73 -4.30 10.44
N ARG A 72 -8.14 -3.14 10.99
CA ARG A 72 -9.51 -2.62 10.90
C ARG A 72 -10.58 -3.69 11.24
N GLY A 73 -10.34 -4.44 12.32
CA GLY A 73 -11.26 -5.49 12.80
C GLY A 73 -11.24 -6.80 11.98
N SER A 74 -10.39 -6.91 10.96
CA SER A 74 -10.20 -8.13 10.17
C SER A 74 -8.85 -8.77 10.46
N LEU A 75 -8.81 -10.11 10.53
CA LEU A 75 -7.56 -10.86 10.64
C LEU A 75 -6.95 -11.01 9.24
N VAL A 76 -5.66 -10.72 9.11
CA VAL A 76 -4.91 -10.87 7.85
C VAL A 76 -3.64 -11.68 8.05
N VAL A 77 -3.22 -12.37 6.99
CA VAL A 77 -1.88 -12.94 6.88
C VAL A 77 -0.91 -11.82 6.56
N VAL A 78 0.19 -11.74 7.31
CA VAL A 78 1.25 -10.75 7.07
C VAL A 78 2.45 -11.44 6.45
N LEU A 79 2.84 -10.98 5.27
CA LEU A 79 4.06 -11.42 4.59
C LEU A 79 5.12 -10.33 4.67
N SER A 80 6.39 -10.73 4.68
CA SER A 80 7.49 -9.80 4.52
C SER A 80 7.68 -9.44 3.04
N LEU A 81 7.52 -8.16 2.71
CA LEU A 81 7.84 -7.66 1.37
C LEU A 81 9.34 -7.87 1.01
N PRO A 82 10.31 -7.54 1.88
CA PRO A 82 11.72 -7.87 1.62
C PRO A 82 11.94 -9.34 1.24
N ALA A 83 11.36 -10.28 2.00
CA ALA A 83 11.51 -11.71 1.69
C ALA A 83 10.91 -12.10 0.33
N LEU A 84 9.73 -11.56 -0.03
CA LEU A 84 9.13 -11.79 -1.35
C LEU A 84 9.98 -11.22 -2.49
N LEU A 85 10.72 -10.15 -2.22
CA LEU A 85 11.68 -9.54 -3.14
C LEU A 85 13.04 -10.26 -3.17
N GLY A 86 13.21 -11.35 -2.40
CA GLY A 86 14.48 -12.06 -2.28
C GLY A 86 15.56 -11.27 -1.52
N ARG A 87 15.15 -10.32 -0.67
CA ARG A 87 16.04 -9.48 0.14
C ARG A 87 15.99 -9.90 1.61
N ALA A 88 17.02 -9.49 2.36
CA ALA A 88 17.05 -9.66 3.80
C ALA A 88 15.94 -8.83 4.48
N ASN A 89 15.35 -9.39 5.53
CA ASN A 89 14.32 -8.74 6.33
C ASN A 89 14.89 -7.57 7.14
N GLY A 90 14.14 -6.47 7.22
CA GLY A 90 14.42 -5.33 8.09
C GLY A 90 13.50 -5.28 9.30
N THR A 91 13.16 -4.06 9.75
CA THR A 91 12.42 -3.80 11.00
C THR A 91 10.90 -3.90 10.86
N HIS A 92 10.35 -4.05 9.64
CA HIS A 92 8.92 -4.23 9.35
C HIS A 92 8.01 -3.20 10.06
N GLY A 93 8.42 -1.93 10.13
CA GLY A 93 7.72 -0.87 10.88
C GLY A 93 6.38 -0.43 10.26
N TRP A 94 6.10 -0.85 9.03
CA TRP A 94 4.92 -0.48 8.26
C TRP A 94 4.27 -1.69 7.59
N ILE A 95 2.98 -1.55 7.28
CA ILE A 95 2.24 -2.53 6.49
C ILE A 95 1.43 -1.86 5.40
N ALA A 96 1.18 -2.62 4.33
CA ALA A 96 0.24 -2.26 3.27
C ALA A 96 -0.60 -3.48 2.86
N THR A 97 -1.89 -3.26 2.59
CA THR A 97 -2.81 -4.30 2.10
C THR A 97 -3.02 -4.12 0.60
N PRO A 98 -2.66 -5.11 -0.24
CA PRO A 98 -2.94 -5.05 -1.67
C PRO A 98 -4.44 -4.96 -1.95
N ALA A 99 -4.86 -4.05 -2.82
CA ALA A 99 -6.27 -3.89 -3.19
C ALA A 99 -6.83 -5.14 -3.89
N ALA A 100 -5.99 -5.81 -4.69
CA ALA A 100 -6.36 -7.01 -5.44
C ALA A 100 -6.56 -8.27 -4.56
N ARG A 101 -6.09 -8.26 -3.30
CA ARG A 101 -6.12 -9.46 -2.45
C ARG A 101 -6.51 -9.14 -1.01
N ARG A 102 -7.74 -9.50 -0.65
CA ARG A 102 -8.25 -9.39 0.73
C ARG A 102 -7.59 -10.42 1.64
N GLY A 103 -7.54 -10.13 2.94
CA GLY A 103 -6.98 -11.05 3.95
C GLY A 103 -5.46 -11.12 3.98
N LEU A 104 -4.76 -10.26 3.23
CA LEU A 104 -3.30 -10.26 3.12
C LEU A 104 -2.73 -8.86 3.36
N ALA A 105 -1.64 -8.77 4.10
CA ALA A 105 -0.83 -7.57 4.23
C ALA A 105 0.64 -7.87 3.95
N LEU A 106 1.35 -6.84 3.47
CA LEU A 106 2.77 -6.83 3.20
C LEU A 106 3.44 -5.90 4.21
N ALA A 107 4.39 -6.43 4.97
CA ALA A 107 5.20 -5.67 5.91
C ALA A 107 6.50 -5.20 5.25
N PHE A 108 6.85 -3.94 5.46
CA PHE A 108 8.03 -3.28 4.90
C PHE A 108 8.64 -2.31 5.92
N ASP A 109 9.84 -1.81 5.60
CA ASP A 109 10.69 -1.17 6.60
C ASP A 109 10.25 0.26 6.89
N GLU A 110 10.09 1.08 5.85
CA GLU A 110 9.83 2.51 5.99
C GLU A 110 8.90 3.05 4.90
N LEU A 111 8.05 4.00 5.27
CA LEU A 111 7.28 4.84 4.35
C LEU A 111 8.00 6.18 4.22
N GLU A 112 8.53 6.48 3.04
CA GLU A 112 9.25 7.73 2.78
C GLU A 112 8.31 8.89 2.44
N GLY A 113 7.19 8.59 1.77
CA GLY A 113 6.20 9.61 1.45
C GLY A 113 5.33 9.25 0.25
N GLN A 114 4.60 10.27 -0.23
CA GLN A 114 3.77 10.21 -1.43
C GLN A 114 4.44 10.97 -2.58
N LEU A 115 4.26 10.48 -3.79
CA LEU A 115 4.68 11.12 -5.03
C LEU A 115 3.58 11.00 -6.09
N LEU A 116 3.72 11.78 -7.15
CA LEU A 116 2.87 11.72 -8.33
C LEU A 116 3.68 11.07 -9.45
N LEU A 117 3.15 10.01 -10.06
CA LEU A 117 3.76 9.34 -11.22
C LEU A 117 3.25 9.98 -12.49
N GLU A 118 4.15 10.61 -13.25
CA GLU A 118 3.77 11.20 -14.52
C GLU A 118 3.31 10.12 -15.51
N PRO A 119 2.26 10.39 -16.31
CA PRO A 119 1.75 9.41 -17.27
C PRO A 119 2.82 9.07 -18.32
N GLY A 120 3.21 7.79 -18.38
CA GLY A 120 4.25 7.29 -19.28
C GLY A 120 5.65 7.19 -18.66
N GLU A 121 5.82 7.64 -17.41
CA GLU A 121 7.02 7.37 -16.62
C GLU A 121 6.85 6.04 -15.88
N GLU A 122 7.59 5.02 -16.31
CA GLU A 122 7.75 3.79 -15.51
C GLU A 122 8.95 3.98 -14.59
N PRO A 123 8.76 4.23 -13.28
CA PRO A 123 9.88 4.31 -12.38
C PRO A 123 10.58 2.95 -12.36
N ALA A 124 11.92 2.94 -12.40
CA ALA A 124 12.73 1.72 -12.44
C ALA A 124 12.47 0.77 -11.25
N GLU A 125 11.86 1.28 -10.18
CA GLU A 125 11.53 0.55 -8.95
C GLU A 125 10.00 0.42 -8.75
N LEU A 126 9.21 0.48 -9.84
CA LEU A 126 7.77 0.25 -9.79
C LEU A 126 7.49 -1.18 -9.33
N LEU A 127 6.74 -1.32 -8.24
CA LEU A 127 6.40 -2.61 -7.70
C LEU A 127 5.05 -3.11 -8.23
N ASP A 128 5.10 -4.10 -9.11
CA ASP A 128 3.91 -4.86 -9.50
C ASP A 128 3.53 -5.88 -8.40
N LEU A 129 2.63 -5.45 -7.52
CA LEU A 129 2.11 -6.27 -6.44
C LEU A 129 1.33 -7.49 -6.94
N ALA A 130 0.65 -7.40 -8.09
CA ALA A 130 -0.11 -8.52 -8.62
C ALA A 130 0.85 -9.63 -9.07
N ALA A 131 1.88 -9.27 -9.84
CA ALA A 131 2.91 -10.21 -10.27
C ALA A 131 3.68 -10.79 -9.07
N LEU A 132 4.03 -9.98 -8.07
CA LEU A 132 4.74 -10.43 -6.87
C LEU A 132 3.93 -11.48 -6.09
N LEU A 133 2.63 -11.25 -5.91
CA LEU A 133 1.76 -12.14 -5.16
C LEU A 133 1.49 -13.45 -5.91
N ALA A 134 1.41 -13.42 -7.24
CA ALA A 134 1.27 -14.62 -8.06
C ALA A 134 2.50 -15.54 -7.93
N ARG A 135 3.70 -14.97 -7.79
CA ARG A 135 4.96 -15.70 -7.59
C ARG A 135 5.10 -16.32 -6.20
N GLY A 136 4.42 -15.74 -5.20
CA GLY A 136 4.51 -16.15 -3.80
C GLY A 136 3.82 -17.48 -3.45
N GLY A 137 3.14 -18.15 -4.40
CA GLY A 137 2.62 -19.50 -4.22
C GLY A 137 1.56 -19.68 -3.13
N ILE A 138 0.94 -18.60 -2.64
CA ILE A 138 -0.16 -18.69 -1.68
C ILE A 138 -1.44 -18.90 -2.47
N ALA A 139 -1.84 -20.16 -2.63
CA ALA A 139 -3.07 -20.57 -3.29
C ALA A 139 -4.31 -19.93 -2.65
N THR A 140 -5.33 -19.72 -3.49
CA THR A 140 -6.67 -19.18 -3.24
C THR A 140 -7.34 -19.68 -1.98
#